data_AF-A0A7X7AXT3-F1
#
_entry.id   AF-A0A7X7AXT3-F1
#
_cell.length_a   1.000
_cell.length_b   1.000
_cell.length_c   1.000
_cell.angle_alpha   90.00
_cell.angle_beta   90.00
_cell.angle_gamma   90.00
#
_symmetry.space_group_name_H-M   'P 1'
#
loop_
_entity.id
_entity.type
_entity.pdbx_description
1 polymer ?
#
loop_
_entity_poly.entity_id
_entity_poly.type
_entity_poly.pdbx_seq_one_letter_code
_entity_poly.pdbx_strand_id
1 'polypeptide(L)'
;MAALSQLVANLEQQCALYTDLESVLAEQQSALIGRATDRLEAANRRHALLAEALATAETQRQEWLNALPAASRSLRGLLALANDASLKERLERLAALLPARLQRVTHLVRTNRLLAADAAQSCAHLLRLLGIEDATGYAPPTQARPAPAHSLSLDVTA
;
A
#
# COMPACT_ATOMS: atom_id res chain seq x y z
N MET A 1 7.32 19.51 26.37
CA MET A 1 6.10 20.01 25.70
C MET A 1 6.31 20.20 24.20
N ALA A 2 7.34 20.92 23.73
CA ALA A 2 7.60 21.14 22.30
C ALA A 2 7.76 19.85 21.45
N ALA A 3 8.47 18.85 21.97
CA ALA A 3 8.63 17.55 21.28
C ALA A 3 7.30 16.77 21.15
N LEU A 4 6.40 16.89 22.15
CA LEU A 4 5.08 16.24 22.09
C LEU A 4 4.20 16.91 21.03
N SER A 5 4.17 18.24 20.97
CA SER A 5 3.40 18.95 19.94
C SER A 5 3.91 18.68 18.52
N GLN A 6 5.23 18.54 18.33
CA GLN A 6 5.82 18.14 17.04
C GLN A 6 5.43 16.72 16.65
N LEU A 7 5.46 15.79 17.61
CA LEU A 7 5.00 14.42 17.38
C LEU A 7 3.51 14.38 17.00
N VAL A 8 2.64 15.15 17.66
CA VAL A 8 1.21 15.21 17.29
C VAL A 8 1.04 15.74 15.86
N ALA A 9 1.73 16.82 15.50
CA ALA A 9 1.65 17.38 14.15
C ALA A 9 2.13 16.37 13.08
N ASN A 10 3.17 15.58 13.38
CA ASN A 10 3.63 14.53 12.48
C ASN A 10 2.64 13.37 12.37
N LEU A 11 2.01 12.95 13.47
CA LEU A 11 0.97 11.92 13.41
C LEU A 11 -0.23 12.39 12.57
N GLU A 12 -0.60 13.67 12.62
CA GLU A 12 -1.62 14.25 11.73
C GLU A 12 -1.18 14.23 10.27
N GLN A 13 0.06 14.60 9.99
CA GLN A 13 0.64 14.53 8.65
C GLN A 13 0.66 13.09 8.12
N GLN A 14 1.11 12.12 8.92
CA GLN A 14 1.07 10.71 8.56
C GLN A 14 -0.36 10.24 8.31
N CYS A 15 -1.32 10.68 9.13
CA CYS A 15 -2.72 10.36 8.95
C CYS A 15 -3.21 10.89 7.58
N ALA A 16 -2.90 12.14 7.23
CA ALA A 16 -3.23 12.72 5.94
C ALA A 16 -2.63 11.90 4.78
N LEU A 17 -1.31 11.62 4.84
CA LEU A 17 -0.60 10.81 3.84
C LEU A 17 -1.21 9.41 3.67
N TYR A 18 -1.68 8.78 4.75
CA TYR A 18 -2.38 7.50 4.66
C TYR A 18 -3.74 7.60 3.97
N THR A 19 -4.46 8.73 4.09
CA THR A 19 -5.69 8.98 3.31
C THR A 19 -5.37 9.01 1.82
N ASP A 20 -4.34 9.76 1.46
CA ASP A 20 -3.96 9.95 0.06
C ASP A 20 -3.48 8.63 -0.53
N LEU A 21 -2.72 7.85 0.26
CA LEU A 21 -2.27 6.53 -0.12
C LEU A 21 -3.44 5.56 -0.31
N GLU A 22 -4.46 5.57 0.57
CA GLU A 22 -5.68 4.78 0.42
C GLU A 22 -6.39 5.09 -0.92
N SER A 23 -6.53 6.38 -1.26
CA SER A 23 -7.11 6.81 -2.54
C SER A 23 -6.30 6.32 -3.74
N VAL A 24 -4.98 6.52 -3.72
CA VAL A 24 -4.09 6.10 -4.82
C VAL A 24 -4.08 4.59 -4.97
N LEU A 25 -4.10 3.82 -3.88
CA LEU A 25 -4.14 2.36 -3.93
C LEU A 25 -5.50 1.85 -4.48
N ALA A 26 -6.61 2.51 -4.15
CA ALA A 26 -7.91 2.20 -4.74
C ALA A 26 -7.95 2.51 -6.25
N GLU A 27 -7.35 3.62 -6.68
CA GLU A 27 -7.19 3.94 -8.10
C GLU A 27 -6.30 2.92 -8.84
N GLN A 28 -5.18 2.50 -8.24
CA GLN A 28 -4.34 1.42 -8.78
C GLN A 28 -5.13 0.12 -8.91
N GLN A 29 -5.93 -0.23 -7.90
CA GLN A 29 -6.77 -1.43 -7.92
C GLN A 29 -7.76 -1.38 -9.10
N SER A 30 -8.45 -0.25 -9.27
CA SER A 30 -9.36 -0.02 -10.39
C SER A 30 -8.65 -0.09 -11.74
N ALA A 31 -7.45 0.48 -11.85
CA ALA A 31 -6.64 0.43 -13.06
C ALA A 31 -6.13 -0.98 -13.39
N LEU A 32 -5.77 -1.78 -12.38
CA LEU A 32 -5.39 -3.19 -12.53
C LEU A 32 -6.57 -4.03 -13.03
N ILE A 33 -7.75 -3.87 -12.42
CA ILE A 33 -8.99 -4.56 -12.84
C ILE A 33 -9.37 -4.16 -14.27
N GLY A 34 -9.33 -2.86 -14.57
CA GLY A 34 -9.67 -2.31 -15.89
C GLY A 34 -8.58 -2.43 -16.94
N ARG A 35 -7.40 -3.01 -16.62
CA ARG A 35 -6.21 -3.09 -17.48
C ARG A 35 -5.81 -1.75 -18.11
N ALA A 36 -6.03 -0.64 -17.40
CA ALA A 36 -5.76 0.71 -17.87
C ALA A 36 -4.32 1.13 -17.55
N THR A 37 -3.39 0.83 -18.46
CA THR A 37 -1.95 1.01 -18.28
C THR A 37 -1.54 2.43 -17.92
N ASP A 38 -2.09 3.44 -18.60
CA ASP A 38 -1.73 4.85 -18.37
C ASP A 38 -2.15 5.33 -16.97
N ARG A 39 -3.32 4.87 -16.50
CA ARG A 39 -3.83 5.18 -15.16
C ARG A 39 -3.02 4.45 -14.09
N LEU A 40 -2.60 3.21 -14.38
CA LEU A 40 -1.75 2.44 -13.49
C LEU A 40 -0.38 3.09 -13.31
N GLU A 41 0.25 3.57 -14.39
CA GLU A 41 1.52 4.30 -14.32
C GLU A 41 1.40 5.60 -13.51
N ALA A 42 0.36 6.40 -13.77
CA ALA A 42 0.12 7.64 -13.03
C ALA A 42 -0.13 7.38 -11.53
N ALA A 43 -0.83 6.30 -11.20
CA ALA A 43 -1.07 5.92 -9.81
C ALA A 43 0.19 5.33 -9.15
N ASN A 44 1.05 4.60 -9.87
CA ASN A 44 2.34 4.11 -9.37
C ASN A 44 3.30 5.26 -9.04
N ARG A 45 3.36 6.30 -9.87
CA ARG A 45 4.18 7.50 -9.58
C ARG A 45 3.73 8.21 -8.31
N ARG A 46 2.41 8.39 -8.12
CA ARG A 46 1.86 8.98 -6.90
C ARG A 46 2.13 8.13 -5.66
N HIS A 47 2.02 6.80 -5.78
CA HIS A 47 2.36 5.88 -4.70
C HIS A 47 3.83 5.99 -4.28
N ALA A 48 4.76 6.10 -5.23
CA ALA A 48 6.19 6.26 -4.93
C ALA A 48 6.47 7.54 -4.12
N LEU A 49 5.89 8.68 -4.55
CA LEU A 49 6.03 9.95 -3.83
C LEU A 49 5.46 9.89 -2.41
N LEU A 50 4.28 9.28 -2.25
CA LEU A 50 3.67 9.11 -0.93
C LEU A 50 4.47 8.17 -0.03
N ALA A 51 5.09 7.13 -0.58
CA ALA A 51 5.94 6.21 0.16
C ALA A 51 7.21 6.92 0.69
N GLU A 52 7.84 7.77 -0.11
CA GLU A 52 8.99 8.59 0.31
C GLU A 52 8.61 9.60 1.40
N ALA A 53 7.46 10.26 1.24
CA ALA A 53 6.94 11.18 2.24
C ALA A 53 6.63 10.48 3.57
N LEU A 54 6.03 9.29 3.52
CA LEU A 54 5.77 8.46 4.71
C LEU A 54 7.06 7.99 5.37
N ALA A 55 8.07 7.56 4.60
CA ALA A 55 9.36 7.15 5.14
C ALA A 55 10.07 8.29 5.88
N THR A 56 10.00 9.50 5.32
CA THR A 56 10.52 10.72 5.96
C THR A 56 9.78 11.03 7.26
N ALA A 57 8.44 11.02 7.22
CA ALA A 57 7.61 11.27 8.40
C ALA A 57 7.85 10.23 9.50
N GLU A 58 8.07 8.97 9.14
CA GLU A 58 8.35 7.88 10.06
C GLU A 58 9.71 8.01 10.74
N THR A 59 10.73 8.46 9.99
CA THR A 59 12.05 8.75 10.55
C THR A 59 11.97 9.85 11.61
N GLN A 60 11.28 10.95 11.30
CA GLN A 60 11.05 12.06 12.24
C GLN A 60 10.25 11.60 13.48
N ARG A 61 9.21 10.77 13.28
CA ARG A 61 8.44 10.17 14.37
C ARG A 61 9.34 9.39 15.32
N GLN A 62 10.25 8.58 14.78
CA GLN A 62 11.17 7.78 15.57
C GLN A 62 12.18 8.64 16.33
N GLU A 63 12.69 9.72 15.73
CA GLU A 63 13.56 10.69 16.39
C GLU A 63 12.89 11.32 17.61
N TRP A 64 11.65 11.80 17.45
CA TRP A 64 10.91 12.39 18.58
C TRP A 64 10.51 11.37 19.64
N LEU A 65 10.16 10.14 19.26
CA LEU A 65 9.90 9.07 20.22
C LEU A 65 11.16 8.69 21.01
N ASN A 66 12.32 8.70 20.37
CA ASN A 66 13.59 8.41 21.03
C ASN A 66 13.96 9.48 22.05
N ALA A 67 13.58 10.74 21.82
CA ALA A 67 13.72 11.85 22.76
C ALA A 67 12.78 11.74 23.98
N LEU A 68 11.77 10.87 23.93
CA LEU A 68 10.85 10.61 25.06
C LEU A 68 11.32 9.41 25.90
N PRO A 69 11.02 9.41 27.22
CA PRO A 69 11.26 8.26 28.09
C PRO A 69 10.60 6.99 27.52
N ALA A 70 11.27 5.84 27.63
CA ALA A 70 10.79 4.58 27.04
C ALA A 70 9.36 4.21 27.48
N ALA A 71 9.02 4.47 28.74
CA ALA A 71 7.67 4.23 29.30
C ALA A 71 6.58 5.07 28.61
N SER A 72 6.94 6.18 27.97
CA SER A 72 6.04 7.14 27.35
C SER A 72 5.94 7.01 25.83
N ARG A 73 6.65 6.06 25.21
CA ARG A 73 6.66 5.86 23.75
C ARG A 73 5.41 5.16 23.21
N SER A 74 4.58 4.59 24.08
CA SER A 74 3.28 4.03 23.69
C SER A 74 2.23 5.13 23.54
N LEU A 75 1.19 4.92 22.71
CA LEU A 75 0.05 5.85 22.60
C LEU A 75 -0.58 6.19 23.96
N ARG A 76 -0.70 5.19 24.85
CA ARG A 76 -1.18 5.38 26.22
C ARG A 76 -0.20 6.22 27.06
N GLY A 77 1.10 6.04 26.87
CA GLY A 77 2.15 6.85 27.49
C GLY A 77 2.20 8.29 26.99
N LEU A 78 1.92 8.53 25.70
CA LEU A 78 1.81 9.86 25.11
C LEU A 78 0.57 10.61 25.65
N LEU A 79 -0.56 9.92 25.79
CA LEU A 79 -1.77 10.49 26.41
C LEU A 79 -1.55 10.85 27.89
N ALA A 80 -0.76 10.06 28.61
CA ALA A 80 -0.40 10.35 30.01
C ALA A 80 0.57 11.55 30.15
N LEU A 81 1.34 11.87 29.11
CA LEU A 81 2.21 13.05 29.07
C LEU A 81 1.50 14.33 28.60
N ALA A 82 0.32 14.21 28.01
CA ALA A 82 -0.45 15.34 27.52
C ALA A 82 -1.15 16.07 28.67
N ASN A 83 -0.53 17.14 29.16
CA ASN A 83 -1.12 18.01 30.19
C ASN A 83 -2.13 19.01 29.64
N ASP A 84 -2.17 19.20 28.32
CA ASP A 84 -3.10 20.10 27.62
C ASP A 84 -4.29 19.30 27.07
N ALA A 85 -5.51 19.75 27.38
CA ALA A 85 -6.75 19.14 26.91
C ALA A 85 -6.84 19.11 25.37
N SER A 86 -6.34 20.13 24.67
CA SER A 86 -6.35 20.19 23.20
C SER A 86 -5.44 19.14 22.56
N LEU A 87 -4.22 18.97 23.09
CA LEU A 87 -3.28 17.96 22.61
C LEU A 87 -3.77 16.55 22.91
N LYS A 88 -4.40 16.35 24.07
CA LYS A 88 -4.97 15.08 24.46
C LYS A 88 -6.10 14.66 23.52
N GLU A 89 -7.02 15.57 23.19
CA GLU A 89 -8.11 15.29 22.26
C GLU A 89 -7.60 14.91 20.85
N ARG A 90 -6.59 15.64 20.35
CA ARG A 90 -5.95 15.32 19.05
C ARG A 90 -5.31 13.94 19.05
N LEU A 91 -4.58 13.60 20.11
CA LEU A 91 -3.97 12.27 20.27
C LEU A 91 -5.02 11.16 20.36
N GLU A 92 -6.13 11.37 21.07
CA GLU A 92 -7.23 10.40 21.14
C GLU A 92 -7.88 10.16 19.77
N ARG A 93 -8.12 11.22 18.99
CA ARG A 93 -8.62 11.10 17.61
C ARG A 93 -7.65 10.33 16.72
N LEU A 94 -6.36 10.65 16.78
CA LEU A 94 -5.32 9.95 16.01
C LEU A 94 -5.21 8.48 16.41
N ALA A 95 -5.28 8.17 17.70
CA ALA A 95 -5.25 6.81 18.22
C ALA A 95 -6.42 5.96 17.69
N ALA A 96 -7.58 6.57 17.48
CA ALA A 96 -8.73 5.89 16.89
C ALA A 96 -8.61 5.69 15.37
N LEU A 97 -8.03 6.64 14.64
CA LEU A 97 -8.01 6.64 13.17
C LEU A 97 -6.85 5.86 12.55
N LEU A 98 -5.64 5.99 13.10
CA LEU A 98 -4.42 5.41 12.54
C LEU A 98 -4.49 3.88 12.39
N PRO A 99 -4.93 3.09 13.39
CA PRO A 99 -4.97 1.64 13.28
C PRO A 99 -5.87 1.14 12.13
N ALA A 100 -7.06 1.73 12.00
CA ALA A 100 -8.00 1.36 10.94
C ALA A 100 -7.45 1.69 9.55
N ARG A 101 -6.78 2.84 9.41
CA ARG A 101 -6.14 3.24 8.14
C ARG A 101 -4.98 2.34 7.76
N LEU A 102 -4.11 2.01 8.72
CA LEU A 102 -3.01 1.07 8.50
C LEU A 102 -3.52 -0.30 8.03
N GLN A 103 -4.61 -0.79 8.64
CA GLN A 103 -5.24 -2.04 8.21
C GLN A 103 -5.76 -1.96 6.76
N ARG A 104 -6.44 -0.87 6.39
CA ARG A 104 -6.95 -0.68 5.03
C ARG A 104 -5.84 -0.56 3.99
N VAL A 105 -4.83 0.26 4.24
CA VAL A 105 -3.67 0.40 3.36
C VAL A 105 -2.96 -0.94 3.20
N THR A 106 -2.75 -1.68 4.30
CA THR A 106 -2.14 -3.01 4.25
C THR A 106 -2.97 -3.98 3.41
N HIS A 107 -4.29 -3.96 3.57
CA HIS A 107 -5.19 -4.79 2.79
C HIS A 107 -5.12 -4.44 1.29
N LEU A 108 -5.24 -3.15 0.94
CA LEU A 108 -5.18 -2.70 -0.45
C LEU A 108 -3.84 -3.02 -1.12
N VAL A 109 -2.71 -2.81 -0.44
CA VAL A 109 -1.38 -3.18 -0.95
C VAL A 109 -1.29 -4.67 -1.24
N ARG A 110 -1.79 -5.52 -0.33
CA ARG A 110 -1.80 -6.98 -0.52
C ARG A 110 -2.65 -7.38 -1.72
N THR A 111 -3.84 -6.80 -1.84
CA THR A 111 -4.76 -7.08 -2.96
C THR A 111 -4.17 -6.62 -4.28
N ASN A 112 -3.60 -5.41 -4.36
CA ASN A 112 -2.96 -4.90 -5.57
C ASN A 112 -1.77 -5.77 -6.00
N ARG A 113 -0.99 -6.28 -5.03
CA ARG A 113 0.10 -7.23 -5.32
C ARG A 113 -0.41 -8.53 -5.94
N LEU A 114 -1.54 -9.07 -5.46
CA LEU A 114 -2.14 -10.27 -6.03
C LEU A 114 -2.65 -10.02 -7.45
N LEU A 115 -3.36 -8.90 -7.68
CA LEU A 115 -3.87 -8.52 -9.00
C LEU A 115 -2.73 -8.31 -10.02
N ALA A 116 -1.65 -7.66 -9.60
CA ALA A 116 -0.48 -7.47 -10.46
C ALA A 116 0.21 -8.81 -10.81
N ALA A 117 0.30 -9.74 -9.85
CA ALA A 117 0.85 -11.07 -10.09
C ALA A 117 -0.02 -11.89 -11.07
N ASP A 118 -1.34 -11.83 -10.93
CA ASP A 118 -2.28 -12.49 -11.84
C ASP A 118 -2.20 -11.93 -13.28
N ALA A 119 -2.14 -10.60 -13.40
CA ALA A 119 -1.92 -9.93 -14.68
C ALA A 119 -0.58 -10.34 -15.33
N ALA A 120 0.51 -10.38 -14.54
CA ALA A 120 1.82 -10.81 -15.02
C ALA A 120 1.81 -12.29 -15.46
N GLN A 121 1.16 -13.17 -14.70
CA GLN A 121 1.01 -14.59 -15.05
C GLN A 121 0.22 -14.77 -16.35
N SER A 122 -0.86 -14.02 -16.52
CA SER A 122 -1.67 -14.01 -17.75
C SER A 122 -0.86 -13.55 -18.96
N CYS A 123 -0.08 -12.46 -18.83
CA CYS A 123 0.82 -11.99 -19.89
C CYS A 123 1.91 -13.01 -20.21
N ALA A 124 2.55 -13.60 -19.19
CA ALA A 124 3.58 -14.63 -19.38
C ALA A 124 3.01 -15.91 -20.04
N HIS A 125 1.75 -16.24 -19.79
CA HIS A 125 1.06 -17.34 -20.48
C HIS A 125 0.79 -16.99 -21.94
N LEU A 126 0.30 -15.77 -22.23
CA LEU A 126 0.10 -15.29 -23.60
C LEU A 126 1.41 -15.23 -24.39
N LEU A 127 2.50 -14.72 -23.80
CA LEU A 127 3.81 -14.69 -24.44
C LEU A 127 4.31 -16.10 -24.78
N ARG A 128 4.14 -17.07 -23.86
CA ARG A 128 4.42 -18.49 -24.13
C ARG A 128 3.57 -19.07 -25.26
N LEU A 129 2.26 -18.78 -25.30
CA LEU A 129 1.38 -19.20 -26.40
C LEU A 129 1.81 -18.59 -27.74
N LEU A 130 2.31 -17.35 -27.73
CA LEU A 130 2.81 -16.64 -28.90
C LEU A 130 4.24 -17.07 -29.30
N GLY A 131 4.89 -17.98 -28.57
CA GLY A 131 6.27 -18.41 -28.83
C GLY A 131 7.30 -17.31 -28.57
N ILE A 132 6.96 -16.31 -27.75
CA ILE A 132 7.83 -15.23 -27.35
C ILE A 132 8.40 -15.61 -25.98
N GLU A 133 9.59 -16.20 -25.96
CA GLU A 133 10.35 -16.42 -24.73
C GLU A 133 11.09 -15.14 -24.32
N ASP A 134 11.38 -14.97 -23.02
CA ASP A 134 11.98 -13.78 -22.38
C ASP A 134 13.33 -13.31 -23.00
N ALA A 135 13.88 -14.07 -23.95
CA ALA A 135 15.13 -13.79 -24.64
C ALA A 135 14.91 -13.58 -26.15
N THR A 136 14.31 -12.45 -26.56
CA THR A 136 14.45 -11.81 -27.90
C THR A 136 14.48 -12.75 -29.13
N GLY A 137 13.79 -13.87 -29.09
CA GLY A 137 13.79 -14.89 -30.12
C GLY A 137 12.35 -15.24 -30.41
N TYR A 138 11.76 -14.60 -31.42
CA TYR A 138 10.49 -15.05 -31.97
C TYR A 138 10.74 -16.36 -32.72
N ALA A 139 10.45 -17.49 -32.07
CA ALA A 139 10.38 -18.79 -32.73
C ALA A 139 8.90 -19.15 -32.85
N PRO A 140 8.24 -18.86 -33.99
CA PRO A 140 6.84 -19.22 -34.17
C PRO A 140 6.68 -20.75 -34.00
N PRO A 141 5.63 -21.23 -33.33
CA PRO A 141 5.42 -22.65 -33.12
C PRO A 141 5.19 -23.33 -34.47
N THR A 142 6.26 -23.94 -35.00
CA THR A 142 6.17 -24.91 -36.09
C THR A 142 5.74 -26.22 -35.46
N GLN A 143 4.42 -26.44 -35.46
CA GLN A 143 3.66 -27.67 -35.19
C GLN A 143 2.59 -27.47 -34.12
N ALA A 144 1.34 -27.45 -34.58
CA ALA A 144 0.17 -27.65 -33.77
C ALA A 144 0.28 -29.00 -33.02
N ARG A 145 0.54 -28.96 -31.72
CA ARG A 145 0.25 -30.07 -30.81
C ARG A 145 -1.06 -29.76 -30.07
N PRO A 146 -1.97 -30.73 -29.95
CA PRO A 146 -3.25 -30.52 -29.28
C PRO A 146 -3.00 -30.24 -27.78
N ALA A 147 -3.64 -29.21 -27.26
CA ALA A 147 -3.58 -28.86 -25.85
C ALA A 147 -4.25 -29.95 -24.98
N PRO A 148 -3.69 -30.32 -23.82
CA PRO A 148 -4.45 -31.06 -22.83
C PRO A 148 -5.55 -30.15 -22.26
N ALA A 149 -6.79 -30.64 -22.28
CA ALA A 149 -7.93 -29.99 -21.68
C ALA A 149 -7.76 -29.92 -20.15
N HIS A 150 -7.37 -28.76 -19.64
CA HIS A 150 -7.51 -28.45 -18.23
C HIS A 150 -8.64 -27.43 -18.07
N SER A 151 -9.82 -27.97 -17.81
CA SER A 151 -11.01 -27.25 -17.37
C SER A 151 -10.75 -26.57 -16.03
N LEU A 152 -10.69 -25.24 -16.02
CA LEU A 152 -10.81 -24.42 -14.81
C LEU A 152 -12.28 -24.41 -14.38
N SER A 153 -12.65 -25.26 -13.42
CA SER A 153 -13.88 -25.08 -12.66
C SER A 153 -13.60 -24.14 -11.49
N LEU A 154 -14.02 -22.88 -11.61
CA LEU A 154 -14.18 -21.99 -10.48
C LEU A 154 -15.55 -22.30 -9.85
N ASP A 155 -15.55 -23.11 -8.79
CA ASP A 155 -16.70 -23.19 -7.89
C ASP A 155 -16.70 -21.94 -7.02
N VAL A 156 -17.54 -20.96 -7.41
CA VAL A 156 -17.97 -19.90 -6.50
C VAL A 156 -19.32 -20.33 -5.96
N THR A 157 -19.34 -20.88 -4.75
CA THR A 157 -20.58 -21.04 -3.98
C THR A 157 -20.49 -20.32 -2.64
N ALA A 158 -21.45 -19.39 -2.51
CA ALA A 158 -22.05 -18.76 -1.33
C ALA A 158 -21.19 -17.88 -0.41
#